data_AF-A0AAX2UXW8-F1
#
_entry.id   AF-A0AAX2UXW8-F1
#
_cell.length_a   1.000
_cell.length_b   1.000
_cell.length_c   1.000
_cell.angle_alpha   90.00
_cell.angle_beta   90.00
_cell.angle_gamma   90.00
#
_symmetry.space_group_name_H-M   'P 1'
#
loop_
_entity.id
_entity.type
_entity.pdbx_description
1 polymer ?
#
loop_
_entity_poly.entity_id
_entity_poly.type
_entity_poly.pdbx_seq_one_letter_code
_entity_poly.pdbx_strand_id
1 'polypeptide(L)'
;MSKHLVLLGTLTLSGCALLSSPAPTVTPMLLADTSLRGFYIECSSMNACFQQANQTCPQGYKETDRRQQTLYSTQYRGGSYDKEKKIYQAAKPYRIANTVHSLTIQCPVTTG
;
A
#
# COMPACT_ATOMS: atom_id res chain seq x y z
N MET A 1 -46.91 -11.32 -22.12
CA MET A 1 -46.04 -12.46 -21.81
C MET A 1 -44.61 -12.14 -22.25
N SER A 2 -43.64 -12.61 -21.46
CA SER A 2 -42.32 -12.03 -21.16
C SER A 2 -41.33 -11.86 -22.34
N LYS A 3 -40.61 -10.73 -22.34
CA LYS A 3 -39.42 -10.42 -23.16
C LYS A 3 -38.17 -10.69 -22.32
N HIS A 4 -37.34 -11.66 -22.68
CA HIS A 4 -36.08 -11.93 -21.99
C HIS A 4 -34.91 -11.23 -22.71
N LEU A 5 -34.52 -10.06 -22.21
CA LEU A 5 -33.25 -9.41 -22.52
C LEU A 5 -32.14 -10.11 -21.73
N VAL A 6 -31.29 -10.86 -22.42
CA VAL A 6 -30.05 -11.41 -21.87
C VAL A 6 -29.00 -10.29 -21.87
N LEU A 7 -28.81 -9.63 -20.72
CA LEU A 7 -27.68 -8.72 -20.52
C LEU A 7 -26.40 -9.55 -20.36
N LEU A 8 -25.65 -9.68 -21.44
CA LEU A 8 -24.23 -10.07 -21.40
C LEU A 8 -23.43 -8.86 -20.87
N GLY A 9 -23.25 -8.82 -19.55
CA GLY A 9 -22.34 -7.87 -18.91
C GLY A 9 -20.90 -8.21 -19.29
N THR A 10 -20.31 -7.41 -20.17
CA THR A 10 -18.88 -7.45 -20.49
C THR A 10 -18.07 -6.95 -19.30
N LEU A 11 -17.41 -7.87 -18.60
CA LEU A 11 -16.36 -7.55 -17.63
C LEU A 11 -15.16 -6.97 -18.40
N THR A 12 -15.10 -5.63 -18.50
CA THR A 12 -13.88 -4.95 -18.89
C THR A 12 -12.89 -5.03 -17.72
N LEU A 13 -12.05 -6.07 -17.71
CA LEU A 13 -10.82 -6.05 -16.91
C LEU A 13 -9.94 -4.93 -17.47
N SER A 14 -10.11 -3.72 -16.91
CA SER A 14 -9.23 -2.58 -17.12
C SER A 14 -7.85 -2.91 -16.57
N GLY A 15 -6.96 -3.36 -17.45
CA GLY A 15 -5.57 -3.69 -17.17
C GLY A 15 -4.67 -2.46 -17.01
N CYS A 16 -4.99 -1.56 -16.07
CA CYS A 16 -4.16 -0.40 -15.72
C CYS A 16 -3.54 -0.49 -14.31
N ALA A 17 -3.22 -1.70 -13.83
CA ALA A 17 -2.72 -1.89 -12.47
C ALA A 17 -1.18 -1.88 -12.33
N LEU A 18 -0.41 -1.70 -13.41
CA LEU A 18 1.06 -1.89 -13.35
C LEU A 18 1.88 -0.64 -12.99
N LEU A 19 1.24 0.52 -12.77
CA LEU A 19 1.93 1.78 -12.42
C LEU A 19 1.28 2.57 -11.29
N SER A 20 0.14 2.13 -10.75
CA SER A 20 -0.46 2.79 -9.59
C SER A 20 0.38 2.47 -8.36
N SER A 21 0.79 3.52 -7.64
CA SER A 21 1.34 3.38 -6.30
C SER A 21 0.45 2.47 -5.45
N PRO A 22 1.02 1.63 -4.57
CA PRO A 22 0.23 0.71 -3.76
C PRO A 22 -0.86 1.48 -3.02
N ALA A 23 -2.08 0.94 -3.03
CA ALA A 23 -3.19 1.53 -2.33
C ALA A 23 -2.86 1.66 -0.83
N PRO A 24 -3.38 2.70 -0.15
CA PRO A 24 -3.19 2.83 1.29
C PRO A 24 -3.66 1.58 2.02
N THR A 25 -2.86 1.08 2.95
CA THR A 25 -3.22 -0.06 3.81
C THR A 25 -3.60 0.48 5.18
N VAL A 26 -4.79 0.15 5.66
CA VAL A 26 -5.30 0.58 6.97
C VAL A 26 -5.39 -0.64 7.89
N THR A 27 -4.67 -0.60 9.01
CA THR A 27 -4.62 -1.68 10.00
C THR A 27 -5.20 -1.18 11.32
N PRO A 28 -6.29 -1.79 11.84
CA PRO A 28 -6.80 -1.46 13.17
C PRO A 28 -5.76 -1.75 14.25
N MET A 29 -5.67 -0.87 15.24
CA MET A 29 -4.82 -1.04 16.41
C MET A 29 -5.65 -1.18 17.67
N LEU A 30 -5.28 -2.13 18.51
CA LEU A 30 -5.84 -2.25 19.84
C LEU A 30 -5.34 -1.08 20.70
N LEU A 31 -6.27 -0.34 21.29
CA LEU A 31 -5.99 0.72 22.26
C LEU A 31 -6.42 0.28 23.65
N ALA A 32 -5.74 0.80 24.67
CA ALA A 32 -6.14 0.61 26.06
C ALA A 32 -7.44 1.37 26.39
N ASP A 33 -7.66 2.52 25.74
CA ASP A 33 -8.86 3.32 25.89
C ASP A 33 -9.93 2.88 24.88
N THR A 34 -11.04 2.34 25.39
CA THR A 34 -12.16 1.84 24.58
C THR A 34 -13.01 2.96 23.98
N SER A 35 -12.83 4.22 24.40
CA SER A 35 -13.50 5.38 23.79
C SER A 35 -12.84 5.82 22.47
N LEU A 36 -11.69 5.23 22.13
CA LEU A 36 -10.92 5.53 20.93
C LEU A 36 -10.74 4.29 20.06
N ARG A 37 -10.63 4.51 18.75
CA ARG A 37 -10.19 3.51 17.77
C ARG A 37 -8.86 3.93 17.19
N GLY A 38 -7.87 3.05 17.27
CA GLY A 38 -6.54 3.27 16.70
C GLY A 38 -6.45 2.70 15.30
N PHE A 39 -5.75 3.40 14.41
CA PHE A 39 -5.43 2.91 13.07
C PHE A 39 -4.00 3.22 12.72
N TYR A 40 -3.30 2.24 12.16
CA TYR A 40 -2.02 2.39 11.50
C TYR A 40 -2.24 2.38 9.99
N ILE A 41 -1.77 3.43 9.30
CA ILE A 41 -2.00 3.63 7.87
C ILE A 41 -0.65 3.66 7.17
N GLU A 42 -0.47 2.82 6.15
CA GLU A 42 0.71 2.84 5.26
C GLU A 42 0.33 3.32 3.86
N CYS A 43 1.13 4.20 3.28
CA CYS A 43 0.82 4.82 1.99
C CYS A 43 2.09 5.10 1.16
N SER A 44 1.84 5.41 -0.11
CA SER A 44 2.88 5.84 -1.06
C SER A 44 3.39 7.26 -0.84
N SER A 45 2.65 8.10 -0.10
CA SER A 45 3.05 9.45 0.29
C SER A 45 2.36 9.87 1.57
N MET A 46 2.94 10.84 2.30
CA MET A 46 2.28 11.38 3.49
C MET A 46 0.93 12.05 3.17
N ASN A 47 0.82 12.72 2.03
CA ASN A 47 -0.45 13.33 1.62
C ASN A 47 -1.56 12.27 1.43
N ALA A 48 -1.22 11.13 0.82
CA ALA A 48 -2.14 10.00 0.70
C ALA A 48 -2.56 9.45 2.08
N CYS A 49 -1.64 9.41 3.05
CA CYS A 49 -1.98 9.01 4.42
C CYS A 49 -2.94 9.97 5.11
N PHE A 50 -2.77 11.28 4.95
CA PHE A 50 -3.72 12.25 5.50
C PHE A 50 -5.10 12.16 4.83
N GLN A 51 -5.13 11.94 3.51
CA GLN A 51 -6.40 11.69 2.80
C GLN A 51 -7.09 10.43 3.31
N GLN A 52 -6.34 9.33 3.47
CA GLN A 52 -6.87 8.08 4.02
C GLN A 52 -7.33 8.23 5.48
N ALA A 53 -6.60 9.00 6.30
CA ALA A 53 -6.98 9.28 7.68
C ALA A 53 -8.30 10.06 7.77
N ASN A 54 -8.49 11.07 6.92
CA ASN A 54 -9.75 11.82 6.83
C ASN A 54 -10.92 10.92 6.40
N GLN A 55 -10.69 9.97 5.50
CA GLN A 55 -11.71 8.99 5.08
C GLN A 55 -12.04 7.98 6.20
N THR A 56 -11.03 7.56 6.95
CA THR A 56 -11.19 6.61 8.06
C THR A 56 -11.92 7.26 9.24
N CYS A 57 -11.63 8.55 9.49
CA CYS A 57 -12.13 9.30 10.65
C CYS A 57 -12.65 10.68 10.25
N PRO A 58 -13.85 10.75 9.66
CA PRO A 58 -14.41 11.99 9.11
C PRO A 58 -14.78 13.03 10.16
N GLN A 59 -14.97 12.62 11.42
CA GLN A 59 -15.22 13.52 12.56
C GLN A 59 -13.93 14.17 13.12
N GLY A 60 -12.79 13.89 12.48
CA GLY A 60 -11.47 14.26 12.97
C GLY A 60 -10.75 13.12 13.65
N TYR A 61 -9.42 13.25 13.72
CA TYR A 61 -8.52 12.29 14.34
C TYR A 61 -7.37 13.01 15.03
N LYS A 62 -6.75 12.32 15.98
CA LYS A 62 -5.50 12.71 16.60
C LYS A 62 -4.36 11.91 15.97
N GLU A 63 -3.36 12.59 15.43
CA GLU A 63 -2.09 11.95 15.04
C GLU A 63 -1.32 11.55 16.31
N THR A 64 -0.84 10.32 16.35
CA THR A 64 -0.06 9.79 17.47
C THR A 64 1.37 9.43 17.08
N ASP A 65 1.60 9.10 15.82
CA ASP A 65 2.92 8.82 15.28
C ASP A 65 2.90 9.00 13.76
N ARG A 66 4.01 9.49 13.21
CA ARG A 66 4.19 9.69 11.77
C ARG A 66 5.60 9.28 11.38
N ARG A 67 5.71 8.42 10.37
CA ARG A 67 7.00 7.88 9.93
C ARG A 67 7.14 7.92 8.42
N GLN A 68 8.39 8.05 8.03
CA GLN A 68 8.84 7.83 6.67
C GLN A 68 10.08 6.93 6.75
N GLN A 69 10.03 5.80 6.07
CA GLN A 69 11.12 4.84 6.07
C GLN A 69 11.52 4.52 4.64
N THR A 70 12.80 4.73 4.32
CA THR A 70 13.39 4.32 3.04
C THR A 70 14.17 3.04 3.24
N LEU A 71 13.72 1.97 2.57
CA LEU A 71 14.38 0.67 2.56
C LEU A 71 15.19 0.51 1.27
N TYR A 72 16.47 0.17 1.42
CA TYR A 72 17.35 -0.10 0.30
C TYR A 72 17.44 -1.60 0.07
N SER A 73 17.20 -2.05 -1.16
CA SER A 73 17.41 -3.43 -1.59
C SER A 73 18.47 -3.49 -2.69
N THR A 74 19.33 -4.50 -2.63
CA THR A 74 20.28 -4.79 -3.72
C THR A 74 19.62 -5.79 -4.65
N GLN A 75 19.49 -5.44 -5.93
CA GLN A 75 18.94 -6.33 -6.95
C GLN A 75 19.99 -6.63 -8.02
N TYR A 76 19.88 -7.84 -8.57
CA TYR A 76 20.70 -8.32 -9.68
C TYR A 76 19.76 -8.56 -10.86
N ARG A 77 19.89 -7.76 -11.92
CA ARG A 77 19.07 -7.94 -13.13
C ARG A 77 19.84 -8.79 -14.13
N GLY A 78 19.78 -10.11 -13.94
CA GLY A 78 20.36 -11.12 -14.82
C GLY A 78 21.78 -11.53 -14.47
N GLY A 79 22.42 -12.19 -15.43
CA GLY A 79 23.79 -12.69 -15.35
C GLY A 79 24.11 -13.53 -16.58
N SER A 80 25.38 -13.89 -16.74
CA SER A 80 25.86 -14.71 -17.85
C SER A 80 26.55 -15.96 -17.34
N TYR A 81 26.47 -17.04 -18.12
CA TYR A 81 27.19 -18.26 -17.86
C TYR A 81 28.32 -18.43 -18.87
N ASP A 82 29.55 -18.56 -18.39
CA ASP A 82 30.72 -18.89 -19.20
C ASP A 82 30.80 -20.42 -19.35
N LYS A 83 30.52 -20.91 -20.57
CA LYS A 83 30.46 -22.36 -20.88
C LYS A 83 31.84 -23.02 -20.90
N GLU A 84 32.90 -22.27 -21.21
CA GLU A 84 34.28 -22.76 -21.26
C GLU A 84 34.85 -22.87 -19.86
N LYS A 85 34.68 -21.83 -19.04
CA LYS A 85 35.17 -21.80 -17.66
C LYS A 85 34.25 -22.50 -16.67
N LYS A 86 33.04 -22.88 -17.11
CA LYS A 86 31.99 -23.47 -16.28
C LYS A 86 31.56 -22.60 -15.09
N ILE A 87 31.66 -21.27 -15.22
CA ILE A 87 31.40 -20.31 -14.14
C ILE A 87 30.20 -19.42 -14.50
N TYR A 88 29.35 -19.14 -13.50
CA TYR A 88 28.29 -18.12 -13.59
C TYR A 88 28.79 -16.77 -13.08
N GLN A 89 28.53 -15.70 -13.82
CA GLN A 89 28.75 -14.32 -13.39
C GLN A 89 27.41 -13.60 -13.27
N ALA A 90 27.07 -13.21 -12.04
CA ALA A 90 25.92 -12.33 -11.81
C ALA A 90 26.17 -10.95 -12.43
N ALA A 91 25.11 -10.29 -12.91
CA ALA A 91 25.20 -8.91 -13.38
C ALA A 91 25.66 -7.96 -12.26
N LYS A 92 26.08 -6.75 -12.62
CA LYS A 92 26.41 -5.73 -11.62
C LYS A 92 25.18 -5.44 -10.76
N PRO A 93 25.29 -5.45 -9.41
CA PRO A 93 24.19 -5.12 -8.56
C PRO A 93 23.80 -3.64 -8.73
N TYR A 94 22.51 -3.36 -8.61
CA TYR A 94 22.00 -1.99 -8.47
C TYR A 94 21.15 -1.90 -7.21
N ARG A 95 21.11 -0.70 -6.62
CA ARG A 95 20.35 -0.43 -5.40
C ARG A 95 19.01 0.18 -5.79
N ILE A 96 17.93 -0.36 -5.22
CA ILE A 96 16.59 0.22 -5.30
C ILE A 96 16.25 0.78 -3.93
N ALA A 97 15.76 2.01 -3.90
CA ALA A 97 15.22 2.64 -2.71
C ALA A 97 13.69 2.61 -2.78
N ASN A 98 13.04 2.04 -1.77
CA ASN A 98 11.59 2.04 -1.61
C ASN A 98 11.26 2.84 -0.37
N THR A 99 10.54 3.95 -0.52
CA THR A 99 10.09 4.77 0.60
C THR A 99 8.65 4.40 0.93
N VAL A 100 8.40 4.04 2.19
CA VAL A 100 7.08 3.81 2.75
C VAL A 100 6.79 4.94 3.73
N HIS A 101 5.56 5.46 3.67
CA HIS A 101 5.06 6.47 4.60
C HIS A 101 4.03 5.81 5.50
N SER A 102 4.03 6.15 6.78
CA SER A 102 3.01 5.69 7.69
C SER A 102 2.53 6.75 8.67
N LEU A 103 1.27 6.61 9.06
CA LEU A 103 0.56 7.51 9.95
C LEU A 103 -0.26 6.69 10.93
N THR A 104 -0.06 6.92 12.23
CA THR A 104 -0.87 6.32 13.29
C THR A 104 -1.84 7.36 13.82
N ILE A 105 -3.13 7.04 13.77
CA ILE A 105 -4.20 7.94 14.20
C ILE A 105 -5.08 7.30 15.28
N GLN A 106 -5.68 8.13 16.10
CA GLN A 106 -6.73 7.77 17.03
C GLN A 106 -8.00 8.56 16.73
N CYS A 107 -9.12 7.86 16.73
CA CYS A 107 -10.41 8.42 16.34
C CYS A 107 -11.42 8.20 17.45
N PRO A 108 -12.27 9.19 17.76
CA PRO A 108 -13.34 9.00 18.73
C PRO A 108 -14.30 7.89 18.25
N VAL A 109 -14.72 7.03 19.17
CA VAL A 109 -15.87 6.15 18.94
C VAL A 109 -17.09 7.05 18.97
N THR A 110 -17.76 7.21 17.83
CA THR A 110 -19.09 7.80 17.82
C THR A 110 -20.02 6.86 18.57
N THR A 111 -20.35 7.20 19.82
CA THR A 111 -21.50 6.61 20.53
C THR A 111 -22.76 7.10 19.81
N GLY A 112 -23.25 6.29 18.88
CA GLY A 112 -24.60 6.41 18.33
C GLY A 112 -25.60 5.70 19.23
#